data_AF-W3APR6-F1
#
_entry.id   AF-W3APR6-F1
#
_cell.length_a   1.000
_cell.length_b   1.000
_cell.length_c   1.000
_cell.angle_alpha   90.00
_cell.angle_beta   90.00
_cell.angle_gamma   90.00
#
_symmetry.space_group_name_H-M   'P 1'
#
loop_
_entity.id
_entity.type
_entity.pdbx_description
1 polymer ?
#
loop_
_entity_poly.entity_id
_entity_poly.type
_entity_poly.pdbx_seq_one_letter_code
_entity_poly.pdbx_strand_id
1 'polypeptide(L)'
;MCAEERNQIYKKWKDEYQSRIERHTHFKSLHKNFLYSYAFILIFMIGAALIADEYTQYGFDEASAVYQLFIYSCPLFILILAVYELIVYRLIPDPNMIEIDGYYVFLSHDDFDSFTKVLAISKNEHYNVKEIRESTTIKDKCIIIGSCNL
;
A
#
# COMPACT_ATOMS: atom_id res chain seq x y z
N MET A 1 32.26 7.61 4.99
CA MET A 1 31.42 8.53 4.21
C MET A 1 31.64 9.96 4.71
N CYS A 2 31.84 10.93 3.81
CA CYS A 2 32.00 12.34 4.20
C CYS A 2 30.65 12.94 4.62
N ALA A 3 30.67 14.02 5.42
CA ALA A 3 29.45 14.66 5.92
C ALA A 3 28.54 15.21 4.78
N GLU A 4 29.13 15.68 3.69
CA GLU A 4 28.39 16.16 2.51
C GLU A 4 27.63 15.03 1.80
N GLU A 5 28.29 13.89 1.59
CA GLU A 5 27.68 12.70 0.98
C GLU A 5 26.53 12.15 1.84
N ARG A 6 26.70 12.14 3.18
CA ARG A 6 25.62 11.80 4.12
C ARG A 6 24.39 12.68 3.93
N ASN A 7 24.60 14.00 3.89
CA ASN A 7 23.52 14.96 3.80
C ASN A 7 22.80 14.89 2.45
N GLN A 8 23.52 14.56 1.37
CA GLN A 8 22.94 14.33 0.05
C GLN A 8 22.04 13.08 0.03
N ILE A 9 22.52 11.95 0.58
CA ILE A 9 21.71 10.72 0.68
C ILE A 9 20.48 10.96 1.56
N TYR A 10 20.63 11.66 2.68
CA TYR A 10 19.50 12.03 3.54
C TYR A 10 18.43 12.82 2.80
N LYS A 11 18.85 13.83 2.03
CA LYS A 11 17.92 14.68 1.27
C LYS A 11 17.15 13.85 0.24
N LYS A 12 17.86 13.04 -0.56
CA LYS A 12 17.25 12.14 -1.55
C LYS A 12 16.28 11.16 -0.88
N TRP A 13 16.65 10.61 0.27
CA TRP A 13 15.80 9.73 1.05
C TRP A 13 14.54 10.42 1.52
N LYS A 14 14.67 11.62 2.10
CA LYS A 14 13.54 12.39 2.63
C LYS A 14 12.54 12.72 1.51
N ASP A 15 13.04 13.14 0.36
CA ASP A 15 12.23 13.50 -0.80
C ASP A 15 11.47 12.26 -1.35
N GLU A 16 12.16 11.12 -1.50
CA GLU A 16 11.56 9.87 -1.96
C GLU A 16 10.57 9.30 -0.93
N TYR A 17 10.91 9.33 0.37
CA TYR A 17 10.04 8.90 1.45
C TYR A 17 8.75 9.71 1.48
N GLN A 18 8.85 11.04 1.38
CA GLN A 18 7.68 11.91 1.33
C GLN A 18 6.81 11.62 0.11
N SER A 19 7.41 11.44 -1.07
CA SER A 19 6.68 11.05 -2.29
C SER A 19 5.94 9.71 -2.12
N ARG A 20 6.53 8.72 -1.43
CA ARG A 20 5.89 7.43 -1.16
C ARG A 20 4.74 7.57 -0.17
N ILE A 21 4.91 8.34 0.90
CA ILE A 21 3.85 8.61 1.88
C ILE A 21 2.65 9.31 1.22
N GLU A 22 2.90 10.27 0.32
CA GLU A 22 1.85 10.94 -0.45
C GLU A 22 1.08 9.94 -1.33
N ARG A 23 1.80 9.05 -2.05
CA ARG A 23 1.17 7.97 -2.85
C ARG A 23 0.34 7.02 -1.98
N HIS A 24 0.84 6.61 -0.81
CA HIS A 24 0.11 5.78 0.15
C HIS A 24 -1.14 6.48 0.70
N THR A 25 -1.05 7.77 1.00
CA THR A 25 -2.17 8.57 1.48
C THR A 25 -3.24 8.69 0.40
N HIS A 26 -2.83 8.94 -0.84
CA HIS A 26 -3.73 8.96 -1.99
C HIS A 26 -4.42 7.59 -2.19
N PHE A 27 -3.67 6.49 -2.08
CA PHE A 27 -4.24 5.15 -2.14
C PHE A 27 -5.24 4.87 -1.04
N LYS A 28 -5.00 5.29 0.21
CA LYS A 28 -5.99 5.16 1.29
C LYS A 28 -7.30 5.86 0.95
N SER A 29 -7.22 7.04 0.32
CA SER A 29 -8.40 7.77 -0.17
C SER A 29 -9.12 6.99 -1.28
N LEU A 30 -8.36 6.47 -2.25
CA LEU A 30 -8.89 5.66 -3.35
C LEU A 30 -9.54 4.36 -2.86
N HIS A 31 -8.89 3.65 -1.93
CA HIS A 31 -9.39 2.43 -1.27
C HIS A 31 -10.75 2.67 -0.62
N LYS A 32 -10.90 3.80 0.08
CA LYS A 32 -12.19 4.20 0.67
C LYS A 32 -13.27 4.36 -0.40
N ASN A 33 -12.94 4.92 -1.56
CA ASN A 33 -13.88 5.03 -2.68
C ASN A 33 -14.27 3.65 -3.24
N PHE A 34 -13.33 2.70 -3.36
CA PHE A 34 -13.66 1.33 -3.75
C PHE A 34 -14.62 0.67 -2.77
N LEU A 35 -14.38 0.80 -1.46
CA LEU A 35 -15.31 0.30 -0.45
C LEU A 35 -16.73 0.85 -0.63
N TYR A 36 -16.86 2.14 -0.93
CA TYR A 36 -18.15 2.75 -1.23
C TYR A 36 -18.79 2.21 -2.52
N SER A 37 -18.00 2.02 -3.58
CA SER A 37 -18.49 1.42 -4.82
C SER A 37 -18.96 -0.02 -4.63
N TYR A 38 -18.21 -0.84 -3.87
CA TYR A 38 -18.62 -2.21 -3.54
C TYR A 38 -19.93 -2.22 -2.75
N ALA A 39 -20.04 -1.40 -1.72
CA ALA A 39 -21.26 -1.29 -0.92
C ALA A 39 -22.46 -0.86 -1.77
N PHE A 40 -22.26 0.12 -2.66
CA PHE A 40 -23.30 0.58 -3.60
C PHE A 40 -23.78 -0.55 -4.52
N ILE A 41 -22.86 -1.29 -5.14
CA ILE A 41 -23.19 -2.42 -6.02
C ILE A 41 -23.98 -3.49 -5.25
N LEU A 42 -23.56 -3.83 -4.03
CA LEU A 42 -24.23 -4.83 -3.20
C LEU A 42 -25.66 -4.41 -2.81
N ILE A 43 -25.86 -3.15 -2.41
CA ILE A 43 -27.18 -2.62 -2.08
C ILE A 43 -28.11 -2.69 -3.30
N PHE A 44 -27.61 -2.28 -4.47
CA PHE A 44 -28.38 -2.34 -5.72
C PHE A 44 -28.70 -3.78 -6.13
N MET A 45 -27.77 -4.70 -5.95
CA MET A 45 -27.96 -6.13 -6.24
C MET A 45 -29.07 -6.73 -5.36
N ILE A 46 -29.10 -6.39 -4.06
CA ILE A 46 -30.15 -6.83 -3.14
C ILE A 46 -31.50 -6.23 -3.55
N GLY A 47 -31.55 -4.92 -3.85
CA GLY A 47 -32.78 -4.26 -4.31
C GLY A 47 -33.32 -4.88 -5.61
N ALA A 48 -32.44 -5.15 -6.57
CA ALA A 48 -32.79 -5.83 -7.81
C ALA A 48 -33.35 -7.24 -7.57
N ALA A 49 -32.78 -7.99 -6.62
CA ALA A 49 -33.27 -9.33 -6.28
C ALA A 49 -34.68 -9.30 -5.69
N LEU A 50 -34.96 -8.36 -4.77
CA LEU A 50 -36.28 -8.20 -4.18
C LEU A 50 -37.33 -7.81 -5.24
N ILE A 51 -36.99 -6.88 -6.14
CA ILE A 51 -37.88 -6.44 -7.21
C ILE A 51 -38.11 -7.56 -8.23
N ALA A 52 -37.09 -8.33 -8.58
CA ALA A 52 -37.22 -9.47 -9.48
C ALA A 52 -38.18 -10.53 -8.92
N ASP A 53 -38.11 -10.80 -7.62
CA ASP A 53 -39.01 -11.76 -6.96
C ASP A 53 -40.47 -11.29 -7.02
N GLU A 54 -40.74 -10.02 -6.70
CA GLU A 54 -42.07 -9.41 -6.84
C GLU A 54 -42.59 -9.51 -8.28
N TYR A 55 -41.79 -9.14 -9.28
CA TYR A 55 -42.20 -9.27 -10.69
C TYR A 55 -42.52 -10.71 -11.09
N THR A 56 -41.76 -11.68 -10.56
CA THR A 56 -42.02 -13.10 -10.80
C THR A 56 -43.34 -13.53 -10.16
N GLN A 57 -43.65 -13.06 -8.95
CA GLN A 57 -44.91 -13.34 -8.27
C GLN A 57 -46.14 -12.81 -9.03
N TYR A 58 -46.02 -11.65 -9.70
CA TYR A 58 -47.09 -11.08 -10.52
C TYR A 58 -47.08 -11.53 -12.00
N GLY A 59 -46.19 -12.45 -12.40
CA GLY A 59 -46.13 -13.00 -13.76
C GLY A 59 -45.51 -12.08 -14.82
N PHE A 60 -44.68 -11.12 -14.42
CA PHE A 60 -43.91 -10.25 -15.31
C PHE A 60 -42.52 -10.83 -15.59
N ASP A 61 -42.46 -11.95 -16.33
CA ASP A 61 -41.24 -12.72 -16.56
C ASP A 61 -40.14 -11.92 -17.29
N GLU A 62 -40.52 -11.09 -18.26
CA GLU A 62 -39.56 -10.25 -19.02
C GLU A 62 -38.88 -9.21 -18.13
N ALA A 63 -39.64 -8.58 -17.22
CA ALA A 63 -39.10 -7.61 -16.27
C ALA A 63 -38.16 -8.31 -15.27
N SER A 64 -38.57 -9.47 -14.74
CA SER A 64 -37.74 -10.29 -13.84
C SER A 64 -36.41 -10.69 -14.50
N ALA A 65 -36.44 -11.12 -15.76
CA ALA A 65 -35.24 -11.50 -16.51
C ALA A 65 -34.22 -10.35 -16.65
N VAL A 66 -34.68 -9.11 -16.83
CA VAL A 66 -33.80 -7.92 -16.89
C VAL A 66 -33.07 -7.71 -15.56
N TYR A 67 -33.79 -7.82 -14.42
CA TYR A 67 -33.18 -7.69 -13.10
C TYR A 67 -32.22 -8.86 -12.79
N GLN A 68 -32.55 -10.08 -13.20
CA GLN A 68 -31.64 -11.22 -13.07
C GLN A 68 -30.34 -11.01 -13.84
N LEU A 69 -30.41 -10.53 -15.09
CA LEU A 69 -29.23 -10.16 -15.88
C LEU A 69 -28.35 -9.13 -15.16
N PHE A 70 -28.97 -8.11 -14.55
CA PHE A 70 -28.25 -7.13 -13.76
C PHE A 70 -27.55 -7.77 -12.54
N ILE A 71 -28.26 -8.60 -11.77
CA ILE A 71 -27.72 -9.31 -10.60
C ILE A 71 -26.52 -10.18 -10.99
N TYR A 72 -26.61 -10.94 -12.08
CA TYR A 72 -25.50 -11.77 -12.56
C TYR A 72 -24.31 -10.95 -13.08
N SER A 73 -24.53 -9.70 -13.48
CA SER A 73 -23.47 -8.79 -13.93
C SER A 73 -22.72 -8.13 -12.76
N CYS A 74 -23.36 -7.91 -11.61
CA CYS A 74 -22.77 -7.26 -10.44
C CYS A 74 -21.44 -7.89 -9.96
N PRO A 75 -21.31 -9.23 -9.84
CA PRO A 75 -20.05 -9.87 -9.47
C PRO A 75 -18.89 -9.54 -10.42
N LEU A 76 -19.16 -9.40 -11.72
CA LEU A 76 -18.13 -9.05 -12.70
C LEU A 76 -17.61 -7.62 -12.48
N PHE A 77 -18.50 -6.67 -12.19
CA PHE A 77 -18.08 -5.29 -11.86
C PHE A 77 -17.26 -5.23 -10.57
N ILE A 78 -17.65 -5.98 -9.54
CA ILE A 78 -16.87 -6.09 -8.30
C ILE A 78 -15.47 -6.66 -8.61
N LEU A 79 -15.39 -7.70 -9.43
CA LEU A 79 -14.12 -8.32 -9.82
C LEU A 79 -13.21 -7.33 -10.57
N ILE A 80 -13.75 -6.58 -11.54
CA ILE A 80 -12.99 -5.58 -12.30
C ILE A 80 -12.42 -4.51 -11.36
N LEU A 81 -13.24 -3.99 -10.44
CA LEU A 81 -12.81 -3.01 -9.46
C LEU A 81 -11.73 -3.56 -8.52
N ALA A 82 -11.88 -4.80 -8.04
CA ALA A 82 -10.89 -5.45 -7.18
C ALA A 82 -9.55 -5.69 -7.88
N VAL A 83 -9.57 -6.08 -9.15
CA VAL A 83 -8.35 -6.23 -9.96
C VAL A 83 -7.66 -4.89 -10.15
N TYR A 84 -8.43 -3.84 -10.48
CA TYR A 84 -7.89 -2.50 -10.64
C TYR A 84 -7.27 -1.97 -9.32
N GLU A 85 -7.95 -2.16 -8.20
CA GLU A 85 -7.44 -1.84 -6.86
C GLU A 85 -6.11 -2.54 -6.57
N LEU A 86 -6.01 -3.84 -6.87
CA LEU A 86 -4.79 -4.63 -6.67
C LEU A 86 -3.63 -4.13 -7.55
N ILE A 87 -3.90 -3.75 -8.79
CA ILE A 87 -2.90 -3.18 -9.70
C ILE A 87 -2.37 -1.87 -9.11
N VAL A 88 -3.26 -0.98 -8.66
CA VAL A 88 -2.85 0.30 -8.06
C VAL A 88 -2.03 0.06 -6.80
N TYR A 89 -2.45 -0.85 -5.91
CA TYR A 89 -1.71 -1.18 -4.70
C TYR A 89 -0.28 -1.65 -5.00
N ARG A 90 -0.10 -2.54 -5.99
CA ARG A 90 1.23 -3.04 -6.37
C ARG A 90 2.17 -1.99 -6.97
N LEU A 91 1.63 -0.92 -7.54
CA LEU A 91 2.44 0.16 -8.11
C LEU A 91 3.01 1.11 -7.05
N ILE A 92 2.59 0.98 -5.78
CA ILE A 92 3.04 1.85 -4.70
C ILE A 92 4.19 1.16 -3.95
N PRO A 93 5.43 1.65 -4.09
CA PRO A 93 6.56 1.06 -3.39
C PRO A 93 6.45 1.26 -1.88
N ASP A 94 7.00 0.31 -1.12
CA ASP A 94 7.03 0.36 0.34
C ASP A 94 7.84 1.58 0.82
N PRO A 95 7.29 2.47 1.67
CA PRO A 95 8.01 3.62 2.20
C PRO A 95 9.13 3.23 3.17
N ASN A 96 9.10 2.03 3.77
CA ASN A 96 10.03 1.62 4.81
C ASN A 96 11.35 1.05 4.27
N MET A 97 11.42 0.72 2.97
CA MET A 97 12.62 0.23 2.31
C MET A 97 12.87 1.01 1.02
N ILE A 98 13.92 1.84 1.02
CA ILE A 98 14.27 2.72 -0.11
C ILE A 98 15.72 2.45 -0.53
N GLU A 99 15.94 2.25 -1.83
CA GLU A 99 17.28 2.13 -2.39
C GLU A 99 17.73 3.48 -2.98
N ILE A 100 18.92 3.96 -2.59
CA ILE A 100 19.45 5.26 -3.04
C ILE A 100 20.95 5.14 -3.28
N ASP A 101 21.41 5.49 -4.47
CA ASP A 101 22.84 5.62 -4.83
C ASP A 101 23.74 4.47 -4.34
N GLY A 102 23.26 3.22 -4.40
CA GLY A 102 24.04 2.07 -3.92
C GLY A 102 23.93 1.77 -2.43
N TYR A 103 22.95 2.34 -1.72
CA TYR A 103 22.62 2.04 -0.33
C TYR A 103 21.18 1.56 -0.19
N TYR A 104 20.95 0.62 0.72
CA TYR A 104 19.63 0.31 1.29
C TYR A 104 19.38 1.20 2.50
N VAL A 105 18.31 1.99 2.49
CA VAL A 105 17.92 2.88 3.58
C VAL A 105 16.68 2.35 4.28
N PHE A 106 16.78 2.16 5.59
CA PHE A 106 15.75 1.61 6.47
C PHE A 106 15.37 2.61 7.55
N LEU A 107 14.11 2.52 7.97
CA LEU A 107 13.57 3.19 9.14
C LEU A 107 13.61 2.25 10.34
N SER A 108 14.31 2.65 11.40
CA SER A 108 14.19 2.02 12.72
C SER A 108 13.45 2.98 13.62
N HIS A 109 12.27 2.57 14.06
CA HIS A 109 11.59 3.22 15.18
C HIS A 109 12.18 2.67 16.48
N ASP A 110 12.51 3.55 17.41
CA ASP A 110 12.98 3.18 18.74
C ASP A 110 11.83 3.45 19.70
N ASP A 111 11.14 2.42 20.22
CA ASP A 111 9.92 2.61 21.03
C ASP A 111 10.18 3.36 22.35
N PHE A 112 11.46 3.54 22.74
CA PHE A 112 11.88 4.22 23.95
C PHE A 112 12.22 5.71 23.76
N ASP A 113 12.37 6.17 22.52
CA ASP A 113 12.77 7.53 22.19
C ASP A 113 11.85 8.05 21.07
N SER A 114 11.33 9.27 21.13
CA SER A 114 10.46 9.84 20.08
C SER A 114 11.17 10.10 18.74
N PHE A 115 12.33 9.49 18.54
CA PHE A 115 13.23 9.71 17.42
C PHE A 115 13.20 8.52 16.46
N THR A 116 12.86 8.82 15.21
CA THR A 116 13.02 7.83 14.13
C THR A 116 14.47 7.86 13.63
N LYS A 117 15.14 6.71 13.65
CA LYS A 117 16.52 6.55 13.18
C LYS A 117 16.52 6.08 11.73
N VAL A 118 17.24 6.80 10.86
CA VAL A 118 17.43 6.41 9.45
C VAL A 118 18.77 5.68 9.34
N LEU A 119 18.73 4.43 8.88
CA LEU A 119 19.90 3.55 8.75
C LEU A 119 20.17 3.28 7.28
N ALA A 120 21.40 3.45 6.81
CA ALA A 120 21.81 3.10 5.46
C ALA A 120 22.92 2.04 5.44
N ILE A 121 22.78 1.09 4.51
CA ILE A 121 23.66 -0.08 4.36
C ILE A 121 24.14 -0.13 2.90
N SER A 122 25.46 -0.23 2.67
CA SER A 122 26.02 -0.25 1.30
C SER A 122 25.69 -1.55 0.56
N LYS A 123 25.35 -1.46 -0.73
CA LYS A 123 25.10 -2.59 -1.65
C LYS A 123 26.38 -3.29 -2.13
N ASN A 124 27.52 -2.61 -2.05
CA ASN A 124 28.80 -3.15 -2.52
C ASN A 124 29.40 -4.19 -1.55
N GLU A 125 28.80 -4.36 -0.37
CA GLU A 125 29.19 -5.40 0.57
C GLU A 125 28.17 -6.56 0.50
N HIS A 126 28.61 -7.76 0.14
CA HIS A 126 27.76 -8.95 0.18
C HIS A 126 27.53 -9.39 1.63
N TYR A 127 26.27 -9.39 2.08
CA TYR A 127 25.89 -9.87 3.41
C TYR A 127 25.46 -11.34 3.34
N ASN A 128 26.15 -12.21 4.07
CA ASN A 128 25.62 -13.54 4.40
C ASN A 128 24.66 -13.39 5.58
N VAL A 129 23.35 -13.42 5.31
CA VAL A 129 22.26 -13.29 6.30
C VAL A 129 22.34 -14.32 7.43
N LYS A 130 23.13 -15.40 7.27
CA LYS A 130 23.25 -16.51 8.24
C LYS A 130 24.11 -16.21 9.49
N GLU A 131 24.87 -15.12 9.54
CA GLU A 131 25.80 -14.84 10.66
C GLU A 131 25.32 -13.76 11.65
N ILE A 132 24.11 -13.21 11.48
CA ILE A 132 23.56 -12.24 12.41
C ILE A 132 23.03 -12.97 13.66
N ARG A 133 23.96 -13.39 14.53
CA ARG A 133 23.66 -13.77 15.92
C ARG A 133 23.51 -12.49 16.76
N GLU A 134 22.62 -12.56 17.74
CA GLU A 134 22.05 -11.47 18.55
C GLU A 134 23.02 -10.52 19.29
N SER A 135 24.34 -10.63 19.16
CA SER A 135 25.29 -9.86 19.97
C SER A 135 26.33 -9.04 19.19
N THR A 136 26.44 -9.16 17.87
CA THR A 136 27.33 -8.29 17.08
C THR A 136 26.55 -7.14 16.50
N THR A 137 26.51 -6.03 17.23
CA THR A 137 26.01 -4.75 16.74
C THR A 137 26.68 -4.39 15.41
N ILE A 138 25.89 -4.29 14.34
CA ILE A 138 26.26 -3.79 13.00
C ILE A 138 26.54 -2.28 13.07
N LYS A 139 27.38 -1.83 14.01
CA LYS A 139 27.64 -0.41 14.28
C LYS A 139 28.66 0.17 13.32
N ASP A 140 29.65 -0.61 12.90
CA ASP A 140 30.76 -0.11 12.07
C ASP A 140 30.44 -0.04 10.57
N LYS A 141 29.34 -0.67 10.15
CA LYS A 141 28.96 -0.84 8.73
C LYS A 141 27.63 -0.20 8.37
N CYS A 142 26.92 0.31 9.37
CA CYS A 142 25.68 1.01 9.17
C CYS A 142 25.88 2.51 9.38
N ILE A 143 25.41 3.30 8.43
CA ILE A 143 25.48 4.74 8.52
C ILE A 143 24.14 5.22 9.07
N ILE A 144 24.17 5.85 10.24
CA ILE A 144 23.02 6.58 10.77
C ILE A 144 22.94 7.92 10.03
N ILE A 145 21.89 8.12 9.25
CA ILE A 145 21.72 9.28 8.38
C ILE A 145 21.03 10.46 9.10
N GLY A 146 20.39 10.22 10.25
CA GLY A 146 19.87 11.28 11.10
C GLY A 146 18.83 10.77 12.11
N SER A 147 18.48 11.63 13.06
CA SER A 147 17.36 11.47 13.99
C SER A 147 16.31 12.55 13.71
N CYS A 148 15.05 12.15 13.51
CA CYS A 148 13.93 13.08 13.39
C CYS A 148 13.30 13.31 14.77
N ASN A 149 13.20 14.55 15.24
CA ASN A 149 12.29 14.91 16.33
C ASN A 149 10.92 15.12 15.68
N LEU A 150 9.92 14.34 16.05
CA LEU A 150 8.51 14.67 15.83
C LEU A 150 8.02 15.57 16.96
#